data_AF-A0A918EIE4-F1
#
_entry.id   AF-A0A918EIE4-F1
#
_cell.length_a   1.000
_cell.length_b   1.000
_cell.length_c   1.000
_cell.angle_alpha   90.00
_cell.angle_beta   90.00
_cell.angle_gamma   90.00
#
_symmetry.space_group_name_H-M   'P 1'
#
loop_
_entity.id
_entity.type
_entity.pdbx_description
1 polymer ?
#
loop_
_entity_poly.entity_id
_entity_poly.type
_entity_poly.pdbx_seq_one_letter_code
_entity_poly.pdbx_strand_id
1 'polypeptide(L)'
;MAWLAVGLLGQRLTARVALAAVAGVAGVSLLVLRADAALDWLGVAAALGGAVVMALGTVLGKRWPAPAPLLATTGWQLVVGGVLLLPVTLAVEGLPTGVTAENAAGYAYLGLVGAALAYCLWFRGVRLLPATEVAFLGLLSPVVAAVVGWLALDQDLTAAQLAGAAIVLAALVAAQTGGGTSGADHRVRSGGIGRRARAGRSTATRA
;
A
#
# COMPACT_ATOMS: atom_id res chain seq x y z
N MET A 1 -7.21 -7.36 -6.48
CA MET A 1 -6.41 -7.58 -5.26
C MET A 1 -7.24 -8.03 -4.05
N ALA A 2 -8.37 -7.36 -3.72
CA ALA A 2 -9.17 -7.68 -2.52
C ALA A 2 -9.66 -9.15 -2.45
N TRP A 3 -10.14 -9.72 -3.55
CA TRP A 3 -10.65 -11.11 -3.61
C TRP A 3 -9.59 -12.18 -3.31
N LEU A 4 -8.33 -11.98 -3.70
CA LEU A 4 -7.23 -12.90 -3.42
C LEU A 4 -6.77 -12.85 -1.95
N ALA A 5 -6.99 -11.73 -1.26
CA ALA A 5 -6.70 -11.60 0.17
C ALA A 5 -7.75 -12.30 1.04
N VAL A 6 -9.03 -12.27 0.63
CA VAL A 6 -10.12 -12.95 1.36
C VAL A 6 -9.91 -14.46 1.40
N GLY A 7 -9.50 -15.05 0.26
CA GLY A 7 -9.29 -16.49 0.15
C GLY A 7 -8.04 -17.01 0.89
N LEU A 8 -7.00 -16.18 1.04
CA LEU A 8 -5.71 -16.61 1.58
C LEU A 8 -5.47 -16.20 3.05
N LEU A 9 -6.14 -15.15 3.57
CA LEU A 9 -5.93 -14.65 4.94
C LEU A 9 -7.02 -15.03 5.94
N GLY A 10 -8.15 -15.63 5.53
CA GLY A 10 -9.20 -16.07 6.46
C GLY A 10 -9.86 -14.94 7.27
N GLN A 11 -9.58 -13.66 6.95
CA GLN A 11 -10.24 -12.53 7.57
C GLN A 11 -11.68 -12.44 7.04
N ARG A 12 -12.64 -12.56 7.95
CA ARG A 12 -14.05 -12.28 7.67
C ARG A 12 -14.18 -10.79 7.29
N LEU A 13 -14.20 -10.47 6.00
CA LEU A 13 -14.58 -9.14 5.55
C LEU A 13 -16.00 -8.89 6.01
N THR A 14 -16.15 -8.03 7.01
CA THR A 14 -17.47 -7.53 7.39
C THR A 14 -17.99 -6.66 6.26
N ALA A 15 -19.30 -6.67 6.02
CA ALA A 15 -19.93 -5.84 5.00
C ALA A 15 -19.55 -4.36 5.13
N ARG A 16 -19.28 -3.90 6.36
CA ARG A 16 -18.77 -2.55 6.65
C ARG A 16 -17.41 -2.27 6.04
N VAL A 17 -16.45 -3.19 6.16
CA VAL A 17 -15.11 -3.04 5.55
C VAL A 17 -15.20 -3.05 4.03
N ALA A 18 -16.08 -3.88 3.46
CA ALA A 18 -16.31 -3.89 2.01
C ALA A 18 -16.91 -2.57 1.52
N LEU A 19 -17.94 -2.05 2.19
CA LEU A 19 -18.55 -0.76 1.86
C LEU A 19 -17.55 0.40 2.02
N ALA A 20 -16.77 0.40 3.11
CA ALA A 20 -15.73 1.41 3.32
C ALA A 20 -14.64 1.33 2.23
N ALA A 21 -14.26 0.14 1.77
CA ALA A 21 -13.31 0.00 0.68
C ALA A 21 -13.86 0.55 -0.66
N VAL A 22 -15.12 0.25 -0.97
CA VAL A 22 -15.79 0.79 -2.18
C VAL A 22 -15.91 2.30 -2.11
N ALA A 23 -16.35 2.83 -0.96
CA ALA A 23 -16.44 4.27 -0.71
C ALA A 23 -15.05 4.93 -0.84
N GLY A 24 -14.01 4.33 -0.26
CA GLY A 24 -12.64 4.82 -0.37
C GLY A 24 -12.16 4.90 -1.81
N VAL A 25 -12.39 3.85 -2.62
CA VAL A 25 -12.06 3.86 -4.05
C VAL A 25 -12.82 4.96 -4.79
N ALA A 26 -14.13 5.09 -4.57
CA ALA A 26 -14.93 6.15 -5.19
C ALA A 26 -14.45 7.55 -4.79
N GLY A 27 -14.11 7.75 -3.52
CA GLY A 27 -13.57 9.01 -3.00
C GLY A 27 -12.21 9.36 -3.62
N VAL A 28 -11.30 8.40 -3.74
CA VAL A 28 -10.01 8.61 -4.42
C VAL A 28 -10.22 8.93 -5.90
N SER A 29 -11.10 8.21 -6.60
CA SER A 29 -11.42 8.51 -7.99
C SER A 29 -11.92 9.95 -8.16
N LEU A 30 -12.82 10.40 -7.28
CA LEU A 30 -13.35 11.76 -7.31
C LEU A 30 -12.29 12.81 -6.96
N LEU A 31 -11.39 12.49 -6.04
CA LEU A 31 -10.29 13.37 -5.61
C LEU A 31 -9.22 13.56 -6.70
N VAL A 32 -8.96 12.54 -7.50
CA VAL A 32 -7.95 12.57 -8.58
C VAL A 32 -8.56 13.07 -9.89
N LEU A 33 -9.88 13.04 -10.04
CA LEU A 33 -10.55 13.47 -11.25
C LEU A 33 -10.31 14.97 -11.50
N ARG A 34 -9.73 15.27 -12.67
CA ARG A 34 -9.55 16.63 -13.18
C ARG A 34 -10.59 16.92 -14.24
N ALA A 35 -11.09 18.17 -14.27
CA ALA A 35 -12.13 18.60 -15.22
C ALA A 35 -11.66 18.53 -16.69
N ASP A 36 -10.35 18.60 -16.91
CA ASP A 36 -9.64 18.58 -18.19
C ASP A 36 -9.11 17.18 -18.57
N ALA A 37 -9.48 16.12 -17.85
CA ALA A 37 -8.98 14.77 -18.12
C ALA A 37 -9.53 14.21 -19.45
N ALA A 38 -8.69 14.17 -20.48
CA ALA A 38 -8.97 13.45 -21.72
C ALA A 38 -8.61 11.96 -21.57
N LEU A 39 -9.43 11.08 -22.15
CA LEU A 39 -9.09 9.66 -22.24
C LEU A 39 -8.03 9.45 -23.31
N ASP A 40 -6.79 9.23 -22.87
CA ASP A 40 -5.71 8.73 -23.71
C ASP A 40 -5.68 7.20 -23.65
N TRP A 41 -5.98 6.54 -24.78
CA TRP A 41 -5.98 5.08 -24.87
C TRP A 41 -4.60 4.47 -24.62
N LEU A 42 -3.52 5.19 -24.93
CA LEU A 42 -2.17 4.73 -24.62
C LEU A 42 -1.95 4.73 -23.10
N GLY A 43 -2.35 5.80 -22.41
CA GLY A 43 -2.38 5.87 -20.94
C GLY A 43 -3.24 4.77 -20.31
N VAL A 44 -4.42 4.48 -20.87
CA VAL A 44 -5.29 3.38 -20.39
C VAL A 44 -4.61 2.02 -20.58
N ALA A 45 -4.03 1.76 -21.75
CA ALA A 45 -3.31 0.51 -22.01
C ALA A 45 -2.08 0.36 -21.09
N ALA A 46 -1.34 1.46 -20.85
CA ALA A 46 -0.22 1.49 -19.93
C ALA A 46 -0.66 1.23 -18.48
N ALA A 47 -1.76 1.83 -18.03
CA ALA A 47 -2.31 1.60 -16.70
C ALA A 47 -2.75 0.13 -16.49
N LEU A 48 -3.42 -0.46 -17.50
CA LEU A 48 -3.80 -1.87 -17.48
C LEU A 48 -2.58 -2.79 -17.49
N GLY A 49 -1.58 -2.50 -18.33
CA GLY A 49 -0.30 -3.21 -18.34
C GLY A 49 0.39 -3.15 -16.98
N GLY A 50 0.44 -1.96 -16.37
CA GLY A 50 0.97 -1.76 -15.02
C GLY A 50 0.21 -2.58 -13.96
N ALA A 51 -1.11 -2.65 -14.06
CA ALA A 51 -1.93 -3.47 -13.16
C ALA A 51 -1.64 -4.97 -13.30
N VAL A 52 -1.44 -5.47 -14.53
CA VAL A 52 -1.04 -6.86 -14.80
C VAL A 52 0.35 -7.14 -14.23
N VAL A 53 1.32 -6.27 -14.50
CA VAL A 53 2.70 -6.39 -13.97
C VAL A 53 2.70 -6.39 -12.44
N MET A 54 1.91 -5.52 -11.80
CA MET A 54 1.77 -5.47 -10.35
C MET A 54 1.15 -6.75 -9.78
N ALA A 55 0.11 -7.28 -10.43
CA ALA A 55 -0.53 -8.52 -10.03
C ALA A 55 0.44 -9.71 -10.15
N LEU A 56 1.15 -9.81 -11.28
CA LEU A 56 2.18 -10.84 -11.50
C LEU A 56 3.29 -10.73 -10.47
N GLY A 57 3.87 -9.53 -10.26
CA GLY A 57 4.92 -9.31 -9.27
C GLY A 57 4.50 -9.71 -7.85
N THR A 58 3.25 -9.42 -7.47
CA THR A 58 2.71 -9.81 -6.17
C THR A 58 2.55 -11.33 -6.04
N VAL A 59 2.08 -12.01 -7.10
CA VAL A 59 1.92 -13.48 -7.12
C VAL A 59 3.29 -14.16 -7.12
N LEU A 60 4.22 -13.69 -7.96
CA LEU A 60 5.58 -14.22 -8.06
C LEU A 60 6.38 -14.03 -6.77
N GLY A 61 6.29 -12.85 -6.15
CA GLY A 61 6.94 -12.57 -4.88
C GLY A 61 6.44 -13.46 -3.74
N LYS A 62 5.17 -13.89 -3.79
CA LYS A 62 4.64 -14.89 -2.85
C LYS A 62 5.08 -16.32 -3.19
N ARG A 63 5.22 -16.65 -4.47
CA ARG A 63 5.65 -17.97 -4.95
C ARG A 63 7.13 -18.23 -4.62
N TRP A 64 7.97 -17.21 -4.69
CA TRP A 64 9.40 -17.28 -4.41
C TRP A 64 9.77 -16.31 -3.28
N PRO A 65 9.53 -16.70 -2.01
CA PRO A 65 9.89 -15.87 -0.88
C PRO A 65 11.41 -15.67 -0.81
N ALA A 66 11.84 -14.43 -0.67
CA ALA A 66 13.25 -14.11 -0.54
C ALA A 66 13.78 -14.55 0.84
N PRO A 67 15.01 -15.09 0.93
CA PRO A 67 15.63 -15.45 2.20
C PRO A 67 16.12 -14.24 3.01
N ALA A 68 16.10 -13.04 2.43
CA ALA A 68 16.57 -11.79 3.03
C ALA A 68 15.44 -11.01 3.75
N PRO A 69 15.76 -10.10 4.67
CA PRO A 69 14.78 -9.19 5.26
C PRO A 69 14.05 -8.36 4.20
N LEU A 70 12.76 -8.09 4.42
CA LEU A 70 11.90 -7.40 3.45
C LEU A 70 12.47 -6.07 2.95
N LEU A 71 13.06 -5.25 3.84
CA LEU A 71 13.70 -3.99 3.46
C LEU A 71 14.89 -4.21 2.51
N ALA A 72 15.68 -5.26 2.72
CA ALA A 72 16.80 -5.60 1.84
C ALA A 72 16.30 -6.11 0.49
N THR A 73 15.23 -6.93 0.48
CA THR A 73 14.59 -7.38 -0.76
C THR A 73 14.02 -6.21 -1.56
N THR A 74 13.36 -5.26 -0.91
CA THR A 74 12.84 -4.04 -1.55
C THR A 74 13.97 -3.15 -2.06
N GLY A 75 15.05 -3.01 -1.30
CA GLY A 75 16.24 -2.27 -1.74
C GLY A 75 16.84 -2.85 -3.03
N TRP A 76 17.07 -4.17 -3.05
CA TRP A 76 17.55 -4.85 -4.25
C TRP A 76 16.55 -4.80 -5.41
N GLN A 77 15.25 -4.88 -5.13
CA GLN A 77 14.20 -4.73 -6.14
C GLN A 77 14.25 -3.34 -6.79
N LEU A 78 14.45 -2.27 -6.02
CA LEU A 78 14.56 -0.90 -6.55
C LEU A 78 15.83 -0.71 -7.36
N VAL A 79 16.97 -1.27 -6.91
CA VAL A 79 18.24 -1.21 -7.64
C VAL A 79 18.11 -1.93 -8.98
N VAL A 80 17.65 -3.18 -8.98
CA VAL A 80 17.46 -3.96 -10.21
C VAL A 80 16.43 -3.31 -11.12
N GLY A 81 15.32 -2.82 -10.56
CA GLY A 81 14.30 -2.09 -11.32
C GLY A 81 14.86 -0.83 -11.98
N GLY A 82 15.66 -0.05 -11.26
CA GLY A 82 16.34 1.14 -11.79
C GLY A 82 17.34 0.80 -12.90
N VAL A 83 18.16 -0.23 -12.70
CA VAL A 83 19.12 -0.71 -13.72
C VAL A 83 18.41 -1.20 -14.97
N LEU A 84 17.29 -1.91 -14.84
CA LEU A 84 16.48 -2.38 -15.97
C LEU A 84 15.78 -1.23 -16.71
N LEU A 85 15.37 -0.18 -16.00
CA LEU A 85 14.77 1.01 -16.60
C LEU A 85 15.80 1.90 -17.31
N LEU A 86 17.04 1.95 -16.83
CA LEU A 86 18.11 2.79 -17.37
C LEU A 86 18.27 2.72 -18.90
N PRO A 87 18.39 1.55 -19.57
CA PRO A 87 18.50 1.50 -21.02
C PRO A 87 17.24 2.01 -21.74
N VAL A 88 16.06 1.81 -21.16
CA VAL A 88 14.79 2.30 -21.73
C VAL A 88 14.74 3.81 -21.64
N THR A 89 15.08 4.38 -20.47
CA THR A 89 15.15 5.84 -20.27
C THR A 89 16.16 6.47 -21.23
N LEU A 90 17.35 5.89 -21.37
CA LEU A 90 18.36 6.41 -22.30
C LEU A 90 17.94 6.31 -23.77
N ALA A 91 17.16 5.28 -24.16
CA ALA A 91 16.68 5.11 -25.52
C ALA A 91 15.50 6.02 -25.87
N VAL A 92 14.62 6.31 -24.91
CA VAL A 92 13.37 7.06 -25.12
C VAL A 92 13.53 8.55 -24.80
N GLU A 93 14.14 8.87 -23.65
CA GLU A 93 14.28 10.24 -23.15
C GLU A 93 15.68 10.83 -23.43
N GLY A 94 16.71 9.97 -23.55
CA GLY A 94 18.10 10.40 -23.78
C GLY A 94 18.83 10.80 -22.50
N LEU A 95 20.02 11.41 -22.66
CA LEU A 95 20.76 11.96 -21.52
C LEU A 95 20.12 13.29 -21.09
N PRO A 96 19.93 13.52 -19.77
CA PRO A 96 19.39 14.78 -19.29
C PRO A 96 20.35 15.92 -19.64
N THR A 97 19.86 16.88 -20.40
CA THR A 97 20.62 18.09 -20.74
C THR A 97 20.35 19.15 -19.68
N GLY A 98 21.36 19.44 -18.84
CA GLY A 98 21.27 20.49 -17.82
C GLY A 98 20.67 20.02 -16.48
N VAL A 99 21.33 19.07 -15.80
CA VAL A 99 21.00 18.74 -14.41
C VAL A 99 21.42 19.91 -13.51
N THR A 100 20.44 20.65 -13.00
CA THR A 100 20.71 21.73 -12.03
C THR A 100 20.93 21.16 -10.63
N ALA A 101 21.53 21.95 -9.74
CA ALA A 101 21.67 21.60 -8.33
C ALA A 101 20.30 21.38 -7.66
N GLU A 102 19.27 22.11 -8.10
CA GLU A 102 17.90 21.96 -7.62
C GLU A 102 17.31 20.61 -8.03
N ASN A 103 17.50 20.17 -9.28
CA ASN A 103 17.07 18.85 -9.72
C ASN A 103 17.78 17.74 -8.93
N ALA A 104 19.10 17.88 -8.73
CA ALA A 104 19.88 16.93 -7.93
C ALA A 104 19.37 16.86 -6.47
N ALA A 105 19.07 18.00 -5.85
CA ALA A 105 18.48 18.05 -4.52
C ALA A 105 17.09 17.40 -4.48
N GLY A 106 16.26 17.62 -5.51
CA GLY A 106 14.96 16.98 -5.66
C GLY A 106 15.06 15.45 -5.75
N TYR A 107 15.97 14.93 -6.57
CA TYR A 107 16.23 13.49 -6.66
C TYR A 107 16.78 12.91 -5.35
N ALA A 108 17.68 13.63 -4.68
CA ALA A 108 18.19 13.22 -3.37
C ALA A 108 17.07 13.16 -2.33
N TYR A 109 16.18 14.15 -2.30
CA TYR A 109 15.00 14.15 -1.44
C TYR A 109 14.06 12.97 -1.74
N LEU A 110 13.74 12.74 -3.02
CA LEU A 110 12.88 11.62 -3.42
C LEU A 110 13.50 10.26 -3.06
N GLY A 111 14.80 10.08 -3.27
CA GLY A 111 15.51 8.83 -2.95
C GLY A 111 15.65 8.59 -1.44
N LEU A 112 16.07 9.61 -0.67
CA LEU A 112 16.34 9.45 0.76
C LEU A 112 15.08 9.52 1.60
N VAL A 113 14.24 10.53 1.38
CA VAL A 113 13.04 10.77 2.17
C VAL A 113 11.85 10.00 1.58
N GLY A 114 11.58 10.21 0.29
CA GLY A 114 10.43 9.63 -0.40
C GLY A 114 10.48 8.10 -0.55
N ALA A 115 11.68 7.54 -0.68
CA ALA A 115 11.88 6.09 -0.75
C ALA A 115 12.48 5.53 0.56
N ALA A 116 13.75 5.79 0.87
CA ALA A 116 14.44 5.06 1.95
C ALA A 116 13.78 5.22 3.33
N LEU A 117 13.55 6.46 3.78
CA LEU A 117 12.90 6.74 5.06
C LEU A 117 11.43 6.28 5.06
N ALA A 118 10.68 6.61 4.00
CA ALA A 118 9.28 6.23 3.87
C ALA A 118 9.09 4.70 3.93
N TYR A 119 9.92 3.92 3.22
CA TYR A 119 9.87 2.46 3.27
C TYR A 119 10.21 1.92 4.66
N CYS A 120 11.21 2.49 5.34
CA CYS A 120 11.53 2.08 6.72
C CYS A 120 10.36 2.30 7.68
N LEU A 121 9.72 3.48 7.61
CA LEU A 121 8.52 3.79 8.38
C LEU A 121 7.35 2.89 8.01
N TRP A 122 7.13 2.68 6.72
CA TRP A 122 6.07 1.81 6.20
C TRP A 122 6.21 0.39 6.73
N PHE A 123 7.39 -0.22 6.59
CA PHE A 123 7.61 -1.59 7.09
C PHE A 123 7.50 -1.66 8.62
N ARG A 124 7.91 -0.62 9.34
CA ARG A 124 7.68 -0.54 10.79
C ARG A 124 6.17 -0.48 11.10
N GLY A 125 5.40 0.32 10.37
CA GLY A 125 3.96 0.42 10.51
C GLY A 125 3.24 -0.90 10.21
N VAL A 126 3.58 -1.55 9.10
CA VAL A 126 3.03 -2.86 8.71
C VAL A 126 3.25 -3.93 9.79
N ARG A 127 4.36 -3.84 10.54
CA ARG A 127 4.64 -4.76 11.65
C ARG A 127 3.85 -4.46 12.93
N LEU A 128 3.35 -3.24 13.07
CA LEU A 128 2.68 -2.76 14.28
C LEU A 128 1.15 -2.70 14.14
N LEU A 129 0.63 -2.57 12.91
CA LEU A 129 -0.79 -2.39 12.63
C LEU A 129 -1.41 -3.63 11.95
N PRO A 130 -2.70 -3.91 12.18
CA PRO A 130 -3.46 -4.89 11.40
C PRO A 130 -3.50 -4.55 9.91
N ALA A 131 -3.52 -5.58 9.05
CA ALA A 131 -3.50 -5.42 7.59
C ALA A 131 -4.64 -4.54 7.04
N THR A 132 -5.80 -4.56 7.68
CA THR A 132 -6.94 -3.72 7.31
C THR A 132 -6.62 -2.23 7.53
N GLU A 133 -6.08 -1.86 8.69
CA GLU A 133 -5.73 -0.47 8.99
C GLU A 133 -4.66 0.05 8.02
N VAL A 134 -3.63 -0.75 7.77
CA VAL A 134 -2.57 -0.45 6.79
C VAL A 134 -3.14 -0.18 5.39
N ALA A 135 -4.14 -0.96 4.96
CA ALA A 135 -4.76 -0.77 3.65
C ALA A 135 -5.51 0.57 3.54
N PHE A 136 -6.23 0.97 4.60
CA PHE A 136 -6.93 2.27 4.62
C PHE A 136 -5.97 3.45 4.80
N LEU A 137 -4.86 3.29 5.52
CA LEU A 137 -3.79 4.29 5.57
C LEU A 137 -3.23 4.60 4.16
N GLY A 138 -3.17 3.61 3.28
CA GLY A 138 -2.80 3.82 1.87
C GLY A 138 -3.71 4.79 1.13
N LEU A 139 -5.00 4.84 1.48
CA LEU A 139 -5.97 5.77 0.87
C LEU A 139 -5.78 7.22 1.33
N LEU A 140 -5.05 7.47 2.43
CA LEU A 140 -4.70 8.83 2.83
C LEU A 140 -3.66 9.47 1.91
N SER A 141 -2.85 8.68 1.20
CA SER A 141 -1.82 9.19 0.29
C SER A 141 -2.34 10.26 -0.69
N PRO A 142 -3.40 10.01 -1.47
CA PRO A 142 -3.96 11.04 -2.37
C PRO A 142 -4.55 12.25 -1.61
N VAL A 143 -5.08 12.08 -0.40
CA VAL A 143 -5.58 13.20 0.42
C VAL A 143 -4.42 14.10 0.86
N VAL A 144 -3.34 13.51 1.36
CA VAL A 144 -2.13 14.25 1.76
C VAL A 144 -1.51 14.93 0.54
N ALA A 145 -1.43 14.24 -0.60
CA ALA A 145 -0.94 14.82 -1.85
C ALA A 145 -1.76 16.04 -2.28
N ALA A 146 -3.09 15.97 -2.21
CA ALA A 146 -3.97 17.09 -2.54
C ALA A 146 -3.79 18.27 -1.56
N VAL A 147 -3.66 18.01 -0.27
CA VAL A 147 -3.41 19.05 0.74
C VAL A 147 -2.06 19.72 0.52
N VAL A 148 -1.00 18.95 0.25
CA VAL A 148 0.32 19.50 -0.06
C VAL A 148 0.29 20.28 -1.37
N GLY A 149 -0.41 19.80 -2.39
CA GLY A 149 -0.60 20.53 -3.65
C GLY A 149 -1.31 21.87 -3.45
N TRP A 150 -2.36 21.90 -2.63
CA TRP A 150 -3.07 23.12 -2.27
C TRP A 150 -2.18 24.10 -1.49
N LEU A 151 -1.43 23.62 -0.49
CA LEU A 151 -0.63 24.48 0.41
C LEU A 151 0.70 24.94 -0.18
N ALA A 152 1.36 24.09 -0.99
CA ALA A 152 2.73 24.32 -1.46
C ALA A 152 2.80 24.68 -2.95
N LEU A 153 1.78 24.35 -3.75
CA LEU A 153 1.73 24.61 -5.19
C LEU A 153 0.57 25.55 -5.57
N ASP A 154 -0.14 26.15 -4.59
CA ASP A 154 -1.30 27.04 -4.80
C ASP A 154 -2.38 26.42 -5.72
N GLN A 155 -2.59 25.11 -5.64
CA GLN A 155 -3.58 24.41 -6.46
C GLN A 155 -5.00 24.55 -5.90
N ASP A 156 -5.93 25.11 -6.67
CA ASP A 156 -7.34 25.15 -6.28
C ASP A 156 -7.97 23.76 -6.23
N LEU A 157 -8.62 23.45 -5.10
CA LEU A 157 -9.40 22.22 -4.94
C LEU A 157 -10.86 22.46 -5.31
N THR A 158 -11.34 21.72 -6.29
CA THR A 158 -12.76 21.78 -6.68
C THR A 158 -13.65 21.18 -5.60
N ALA A 159 -14.95 21.53 -5.63
CA ALA A 159 -15.94 20.94 -4.72
C ALA A 159 -16.00 19.41 -4.83
N ALA A 160 -15.80 18.85 -6.02
CA ALA A 160 -15.71 17.40 -6.24
C ALA A 160 -14.51 16.80 -5.51
N GLN A 161 -13.34 17.43 -5.58
CA GLN A 161 -12.14 16.96 -4.90
C GLN A 161 -12.29 17.02 -3.38
N LEU A 162 -12.88 18.10 -2.85
CA LEU A 162 -13.19 18.21 -1.42
C LEU A 162 -14.16 17.11 -0.96
N ALA A 163 -15.21 16.83 -1.75
CA ALA A 163 -16.13 15.73 -1.48
C ALA A 163 -15.40 14.37 -1.51
N GLY A 164 -14.51 14.16 -2.49
CA GLY A 164 -13.68 12.97 -2.59
C GLY A 164 -12.80 12.76 -1.35
N ALA A 165 -12.12 13.81 -0.90
CA ALA A 165 -11.32 13.78 0.33
C ALA A 165 -12.19 13.45 1.57
N ALA A 166 -13.36 14.06 1.69
CA ALA A 166 -14.29 13.78 2.80
C ALA A 166 -14.77 12.33 2.80
N ILE A 167 -15.09 11.76 1.63
CA ILE A 167 -15.49 10.35 1.47
C ILE A 167 -14.35 9.42 1.91
N VAL A 168 -13.10 9.70 1.51
CA VAL A 168 -11.94 8.90 1.91
C VAL A 168 -11.73 8.94 3.42
N LEU A 169 -11.81 10.11 4.03
CA LEU A 169 -11.68 10.26 5.49
C LEU A 169 -12.80 9.54 6.23
N ALA A 170 -14.05 9.65 5.76
CA ALA A 170 -15.18 8.95 6.34
C ALA A 170 -15.04 7.42 6.22
N ALA A 171 -14.58 6.93 5.08
CA ALA A 171 -14.30 5.50 4.86
C ALA A 171 -13.22 4.98 5.81
N LEU A 172 -12.12 5.74 5.98
CA LEU A 172 -11.07 5.41 6.94
C LEU A 172 -11.62 5.34 8.37
N VAL A 173 -12.36 6.35 8.83
CA VAL A 173 -12.94 6.37 10.18
C VAL A 173 -13.92 5.21 10.38
N ALA A 174 -14.79 4.93 9.41
CA ALA A 174 -15.74 3.83 9.46
C ALA A 174 -15.04 2.45 9.54
N ALA A 175 -13.92 2.29 8.83
CA ALA A 175 -13.12 1.06 8.88
C ALA A 175 -12.41 0.87 10.23
N GLN A 176 -11.92 1.96 10.83
CA GLN A 176 -11.22 1.94 12.13
C GLN A 176 -12.19 1.69 13.30
N THR A 177 -13.36 2.33 13.29
CA THR A 177 -14.37 2.25 14.37
C THR A 177 -15.13 0.92 14.42
N GLY A 178 -15.20 0.18 13.31
CA GLY A 178 -15.83 -1.15 13.25
C GLY A 178 -14.98 -2.31 13.79
N GLY A 179 -13.71 -2.04 14.13
CA GLY A 179 -12.67 -3.03 14.46
C GLY A 179 -12.60 -3.51 15.92
N GLY A 180 -13.73 -3.63 16.62
CA GLY A 180 -13.81 -4.22 17.97
C GLY A 180 -13.41 -5.71 18.08
N THR A 181 -12.62 -6.25 17.16
CA THR A 181 -12.17 -7.65 17.12
C THR A 181 -10.66 -7.80 17.31
N SER A 182 -10.04 -6.94 18.13
CA SER A 182 -8.72 -7.21 18.70
C SER A 182 -8.75 -8.36 19.76
N GLY A 183 -9.92 -8.92 20.05
CA GLY A 183 -10.11 -10.04 21.00
C GLY A 183 -10.04 -11.46 20.42
N ALA A 184 -9.94 -11.63 19.10
CA ALA A 184 -9.93 -12.96 18.46
C ALA A 184 -8.53 -13.60 18.40
N ASP A 185 -7.49 -12.79 18.21
CA ASP A 185 -6.10 -13.29 18.07
C ASP A 185 -5.53 -13.78 19.41
N HIS A 186 -6.00 -13.21 20.52
CA HIS A 186 -5.60 -13.64 21.86
C HIS A 186 -6.17 -15.02 22.26
N ARG A 187 -7.32 -15.44 21.68
CA ARG A 187 -7.95 -16.74 21.97
C ARG A 187 -7.31 -17.90 21.20
N VAL A 188 -6.85 -17.67 19.96
CA VAL A 188 -6.14 -18.70 19.18
C VAL A 188 -4.78 -19.02 19.81
N ARG A 189 -4.07 -17.99 20.29
CA ARG A 189 -2.78 -18.15 20.98
C ARG A 189 -2.92 -18.79 22.37
N SER A 190 -4.00 -18.52 23.09
CA SER A 190 -4.35 -19.15 24.38
C SER A 190 -4.76 -20.62 24.22
N GLY A 191 -5.56 -20.97 23.20
CA GLY A 191 -6.04 -22.34 22.97
C GLY A 191 -4.94 -23.33 22.57
N GLY A 192 -3.89 -22.87 21.88
CA GLY A 192 -2.74 -23.70 21.50
C GLY A 192 -1.83 -24.08 22.66
N ILE A 193 -1.64 -23.17 23.63
CA ILE A 193 -0.80 -23.41 24.81
C ILE A 193 -1.49 -24.36 25.80
N GLY A 194 -2.80 -24.20 26.02
CA GLY A 194 -3.57 -25.07 26.91
C GLY A 194 -3.66 -26.53 26.45
N ARG A 195 -3.80 -26.78 25.14
CA ARG A 195 -3.84 -28.16 24.59
C ARG A 195 -2.47 -28.86 24.65
N ARG A 196 -1.36 -28.16 24.38
CA ARG A 196 -0.01 -28.74 24.50
C ARG A 196 0.35 -29.08 25.95
N ALA A 197 -0.04 -28.24 26.90
CA ALA A 197 0.18 -28.49 28.33
C ALA A 197 -0.68 -29.63 28.91
N ARG A 198 -1.77 -30.03 28.23
CA ARG A 198 -2.60 -31.18 28.62
C ARG A 198 -2.13 -32.48 27.98
N ALA A 199 -1.60 -32.41 26.76
CA ALA A 199 -1.01 -33.57 26.07
C ALA A 199 0.29 -34.06 26.74
N GLY A 200 1.15 -33.15 27.23
CA GLY A 200 2.40 -33.52 27.91
C GLY A 200 2.23 -34.11 29.31
N ARG A 201 1.05 -33.98 29.94
CA ARG A 201 0.75 -34.56 31.27
C ARG A 201 0.16 -35.96 31.22
N SER A 202 -0.36 -36.39 30.06
CA SER A 202 -0.93 -37.74 29.91
C SER A 202 0.12 -38.83 29.66
N THR A 203 1.32 -38.46 29.23
CA THR A 203 2.42 -39.39 28.94
C THR A 203 3.37 -39.59 30.12
N ALA A 204 3.31 -38.74 31.14
CA ALA A 204 4.18 -38.82 32.32
C ALA A 204 3.61 -39.68 33.47
N THR A 205 2.40 -40.26 33.33
CA THR A 205 1.74 -41.06 34.38
C THR A 205 1.67 -42.55 34.03
N ARG A 206 2.43 -43.02 33.04
CA ARG A 206 2.47 -44.43 32.59
C ARG A 206 3.88 -45.05 32.55
N ALA A 207 4.82 -44.51 33.32
CA ALA A 207 6.12 -45.12 33.56
C ALA A 207 6.29 -45.41 35.05
#